data_AF-A0A7Y5FCN2-F1
#
_entry.id   AF-A0A7Y5FCN2-F1
#
_cell.length_a   1.000
_cell.length_b   1.000
_cell.length_c   1.000
_cell.angle_alpha   90.00
_cell.angle_beta   90.00
_cell.angle_gamma   90.00
#
_symmetry.space_group_name_H-M   'P 1'
#
loop_
_entity.id
_entity.type
_entity.pdbx_description
1 polymer ?
#
loop_
_entity_poly.entity_id
_entity_poly.type
_entity_poly.pdbx_seq_one_letter_code
_entity_poly.pdbx_strand_id
1 'polypeptide(L)'
;MAACPVCGVALPGNARQCPTCNADLANASALMNDILGAPPPPRAAPQQKPVEKKPIPYGKVIVTALLWGWACAAALGLALGAVMQFFVGGGPGSASFIAGLNSGGMLGFLIGSVYGAVTVLNLEMGKAAIVGLFIGAADTTIHYFGESILLAEPDFAAYLYTLMGCGAGAAAGALSVVLRNYREGG
;
A
#
# COMPACT_ATOMS: atom_id res chain seq x y z
N MET A 1 -4.19 23.99 -38.90
CA MET A 1 -4.13 24.29 -40.35
C MET A 1 -4.04 22.95 -41.05
N ALA A 2 -4.96 22.64 -41.98
CA ALA A 2 -4.90 21.39 -42.73
C ALA A 2 -3.90 21.54 -43.90
N ALA A 3 -3.15 20.50 -44.24
CA ALA A 3 -2.31 20.46 -45.43
C ALA A 3 -3.03 19.75 -46.58
N CYS A 4 -2.80 20.15 -47.82
CA CYS A 4 -3.36 19.46 -48.98
C CYS A 4 -2.75 18.05 -49.07
N PRO A 5 -3.57 16.98 -49.16
CA PRO A 5 -3.06 15.61 -49.22
C PRO A 5 -2.35 15.28 -50.55
N VAL A 6 -2.54 16.11 -51.58
CA VAL A 6 -1.94 15.89 -52.91
C VAL A 6 -0.56 16.55 -53.03
N CYS A 7 -0.41 17.80 -52.57
CA CYS A 7 0.82 18.59 -52.76
C CYS A 7 1.48 19.07 -51.46
N GLY A 8 0.89 18.82 -50.29
CA GLY A 8 1.44 19.15 -48.97
C GLY A 8 1.35 20.63 -48.56
N VAL A 9 0.80 21.52 -49.40
CA VAL A 9 0.69 22.96 -49.10
C VAL A 9 -0.36 23.22 -48.03
N ALA A 10 -0.08 24.16 -47.11
CA ALA A 10 -1.01 24.57 -46.07
C ALA A 10 -2.26 25.23 -46.66
N LEU A 11 -3.43 24.79 -46.20
CA LEU A 11 -4.74 25.26 -46.66
C LEU A 11 -5.38 26.20 -45.62
N PRO A 12 -6.06 27.26 -46.06
CA PRO A 12 -6.95 28.02 -45.19
C PRO A 12 -8.13 27.11 -44.80
N GLY A 13 -8.62 27.25 -43.56
CA GLY A 13 -9.44 26.23 -42.87
C GLY A 13 -10.71 25.74 -43.58
N ASN A 14 -11.19 26.46 -44.62
CA ASN A 14 -12.42 26.17 -45.34
C ASN A 14 -12.25 26.09 -46.88
N ALA A 15 -11.02 25.90 -47.39
CA ALA A 15 -10.80 25.79 -48.84
C ALA A 15 -11.43 24.51 -49.40
N ARG A 16 -12.27 24.64 -50.45
CA ARG A 16 -12.83 23.49 -51.20
C ARG A 16 -11.87 22.93 -52.24
N GLN A 17 -10.98 23.76 -52.77
CA GLN A 17 -9.95 23.37 -53.73
C GLN A 17 -8.59 23.91 -53.30
N CYS A 18 -7.54 23.15 -53.56
CA CYS A 18 -6.18 23.62 -53.31
C CYS A 18 -5.79 24.69 -54.35
N PRO A 19 -5.38 25.90 -53.96
CA PRO A 19 -5.02 26.96 -54.91
C PRO A 19 -3.73 26.67 -55.70
N THR A 20 -2.91 25.70 -55.24
CA THR A 20 -1.63 25.37 -55.87
C THR A 20 -1.74 24.27 -56.91
N CYS A 21 -2.54 23.23 -56.64
CA CYS A 21 -2.68 22.08 -57.55
C CYS A 21 -4.09 21.88 -58.10
N ASN A 22 -5.05 22.76 -57.74
CA ASN A 22 -6.47 22.66 -58.09
C ASN A 22 -7.15 21.34 -57.73
N ALA A 23 -6.57 20.55 -56.83
CA ALA A 23 -7.19 19.31 -56.34
C ALA A 23 -8.45 19.63 -55.52
N ASP A 24 -9.54 18.93 -55.81
CA ASP A 24 -10.79 19.02 -55.08
C ASP A 24 -10.69 18.25 -53.76
N LEU A 25 -10.73 18.98 -52.64
CA LEU A 25 -10.53 18.44 -51.30
C LEU A 25 -11.73 17.63 -50.81
N ALA A 26 -12.92 17.84 -51.42
CA ALA A 26 -14.10 17.04 -51.11
C ALA A 26 -13.96 15.59 -51.61
N ASN A 27 -13.28 15.38 -52.73
CA ASN A 27 -13.04 14.06 -53.30
C ASN A 27 -11.73 13.42 -52.81
N ALA A 28 -10.76 14.21 -52.35
CA ALA A 28 -9.47 13.69 -51.88
C ALA A 28 -9.61 12.81 -50.61
N SER A 29 -10.58 13.09 -49.74
CA SER A 29 -10.88 12.26 -48.56
C SER A 29 -11.49 10.91 -48.94
N ALA A 30 -12.29 10.86 -50.01
CA ALA A 30 -12.82 9.61 -50.56
C ALA A 30 -11.70 8.76 -51.19
N LEU A 31 -10.76 9.40 -51.92
CA LEU A 31 -9.63 8.71 -52.53
C LEU A 31 -8.63 8.14 -51.48
N MET A 32 -8.44 8.84 -50.35
CA MET A 32 -7.64 8.31 -49.23
C MET A 32 -8.25 7.05 -48.60
N ASN A 33 -9.59 6.96 -48.54
CA ASN A 33 -10.27 5.77 -48.04
C ASN A 33 -10.16 4.57 -49.00
N ASP A 34 -10.09 4.80 -50.32
CA ASP A 34 -9.90 3.74 -51.32
C ASP A 34 -8.45 3.24 -51.39
N ILE A 35 -7.44 4.12 -51.25
CA ILE A 35 -6.03 3.74 -51.37
C ILE A 35 -5.49 3.07 -50.09
N LEU A 36 -5.93 3.50 -48.91
CA LEU A 36 -5.45 2.95 -47.63
C LEU A 36 -6.25 1.72 -47.17
N GLY A 37 -7.31 1.35 -47.88
CA GLY A 37 -8.26 0.33 -47.46
C GLY A 37 -9.04 0.77 -46.21
N ALA A 38 -10.22 0.19 -46.02
CA ALA A 38 -10.95 0.38 -44.77
C ALA A 38 -10.04 0.03 -43.58
N PRO A 39 -9.96 0.86 -42.52
CA PRO A 39 -9.26 0.46 -41.31
C PRO A 39 -9.85 -0.88 -40.86
N PRO A 40 -9.00 -1.88 -40.52
CA PRO A 40 -9.51 -3.16 -40.06
C PRO A 40 -10.50 -2.88 -38.92
N PRO A 41 -11.67 -3.56 -38.89
CA PRO A 41 -12.63 -3.35 -37.81
C PRO A 41 -11.88 -3.41 -36.49
N PRO A 42 -12.12 -2.46 -35.56
CA PRO A 42 -11.38 -2.45 -34.30
C PRO A 42 -11.49 -3.85 -33.71
N ARG A 43 -10.33 -4.54 -33.62
CA ARG A 43 -10.26 -5.85 -32.96
C ARG A 43 -10.97 -5.65 -31.63
N ALA A 44 -12.07 -6.38 -31.43
CA ALA A 44 -12.77 -6.36 -30.16
C ALA A 44 -11.71 -6.49 -29.07
N ALA A 45 -11.55 -5.44 -28.25
CA ALA A 45 -10.64 -5.50 -27.13
C ALA A 45 -10.97 -6.80 -26.40
N PRO A 46 -9.97 -7.63 -26.03
CA PRO A 46 -10.24 -8.86 -25.30
C PRO A 46 -11.14 -8.48 -24.13
N GLN A 47 -12.37 -8.99 -24.14
CA GLN A 47 -13.35 -8.69 -23.11
C GLN A 47 -12.72 -9.16 -21.80
N GLN A 48 -12.20 -8.20 -21.03
CA GLN A 48 -11.70 -8.50 -19.70
C GLN A 48 -12.92 -9.00 -18.93
N LYS A 49 -12.99 -10.32 -18.72
CA LYS A 49 -13.95 -10.92 -17.82
C LYS A 49 -13.94 -10.08 -16.55
N PRO A 50 -15.10 -9.60 -16.06
CA PRO A 50 -15.16 -8.81 -14.85
C PRO A 50 -14.43 -9.61 -13.76
N VAL A 51 -13.36 -9.02 -13.23
CA VAL A 51 -12.54 -9.65 -12.19
C VAL A 51 -13.46 -9.85 -10.99
N GLU A 52 -13.84 -11.10 -10.76
CA GLU A 52 -14.67 -11.51 -9.63
C GLU A 52 -13.87 -11.21 -8.36
N LYS A 53 -14.19 -10.08 -7.71
CA LYS A 53 -13.56 -9.67 -6.46
C LYS A 53 -14.06 -10.61 -5.36
N LYS A 54 -13.29 -11.66 -5.08
CA LYS A 54 -13.53 -12.54 -3.93
C LYS A 54 -13.64 -11.67 -2.67
N PRO A 55 -14.70 -11.82 -1.87
CA PRO A 55 -14.88 -11.00 -0.67
C PRO A 55 -13.70 -11.21 0.29
N ILE A 56 -13.14 -10.10 0.77
CA ILE A 56 -12.05 -10.13 1.74
C ILE A 56 -12.63 -10.56 3.10
N PRO A 57 -12.10 -11.60 3.76
CA PRO A 57 -12.64 -12.10 5.02
C PRO A 57 -12.18 -11.26 6.21
N TYR A 58 -12.58 -9.99 6.26
CA TYR A 58 -12.11 -9.01 7.27
C TYR A 58 -12.22 -9.50 8.71
N GLY A 59 -13.31 -10.18 9.08
CA GLY A 59 -13.47 -10.73 10.42
C GLY A 59 -12.38 -11.73 10.81
N LYS A 60 -11.99 -12.61 9.87
CA LYS A 60 -10.91 -13.57 10.09
C LYS A 60 -9.56 -12.86 10.22
N VAL A 61 -9.32 -11.82 9.42
CA VAL A 61 -8.09 -11.01 9.47
C VAL A 61 -7.94 -10.36 10.85
N ILE A 62 -8.99 -9.70 11.34
CA ILE A 62 -8.98 -9.01 12.64
C ILE A 62 -8.70 -10.00 13.77
N VAL A 63 -9.45 -11.11 13.83
CA VAL A 63 -9.28 -12.12 14.89
C VAL A 63 -7.87 -12.71 14.86
N THR A 64 -7.35 -13.02 13.67
CA THR A 64 -6.01 -13.60 13.55
C THR A 64 -4.92 -12.60 13.92
N ALA A 65 -5.05 -11.34 13.49
CA ALA A 65 -4.14 -10.27 13.87
C ALA A 65 -4.13 -10.10 15.40
N LEU A 66 -5.28 -10.02 16.04
CA LEU A 66 -5.37 -9.88 17.51
C LEU A 66 -4.73 -11.07 18.24
N LEU A 67 -5.03 -12.30 17.81
CA LEU A 67 -4.48 -13.51 18.44
C LEU A 67 -2.95 -13.53 18.37
N TRP A 68 -2.38 -13.28 17.19
CA TRP A 68 -0.93 -13.23 17.02
C TRP A 68 -0.32 -12.03 17.74
N GLY A 69 -1.00 -10.87 17.73
CA GLY A 69 -0.60 -9.69 18.48
C GLY A 69 -0.43 -10.00 19.97
N TRP A 70 -1.48 -10.52 20.62
CA TRP A 70 -1.42 -10.87 22.05
C TRP A 70 -0.38 -11.96 22.36
N ALA A 71 -0.26 -12.98 21.51
CA ALA A 71 0.73 -14.04 21.71
C ALA A 71 2.17 -13.49 21.66
N CYS A 72 2.48 -12.65 20.66
CA CYS A 72 3.79 -12.03 20.53
C CYS A 72 4.03 -10.97 21.62
N ALA A 73 3.00 -10.21 22.02
CA ALA A 73 3.09 -9.25 23.12
C ALA A 73 3.50 -9.92 24.43
N ALA A 74 2.87 -11.06 24.77
CA ALA A 74 3.24 -11.82 25.95
C ALA A 74 4.69 -12.32 25.89
N ALA A 75 5.10 -12.89 24.76
CA ALA A 75 6.44 -13.43 24.58
C ALA A 75 7.53 -12.36 24.64
N LEU A 76 7.39 -11.28 23.85
CA LEU A 76 8.36 -10.20 23.77
C LEU A 76 8.34 -9.32 25.02
N GLY A 77 7.16 -9.09 25.62
CA GLY A 77 7.03 -8.36 26.88
C GLY A 77 7.78 -9.06 28.01
N LEU A 78 7.57 -10.37 28.19
CA LEU A 78 8.31 -11.12 29.20
C LEU A 78 9.80 -11.17 28.90
N ALA A 79 10.19 -11.35 27.64
CA ALA A 79 11.60 -11.38 27.23
C ALA A 79 12.30 -10.03 27.52
N LEU A 80 11.75 -8.91 27.06
CA LEU A 80 12.35 -7.59 27.30
C LEU A 80 12.31 -7.20 28.79
N GLY A 81 11.23 -7.54 29.49
CA GLY A 81 11.13 -7.34 30.94
C GLY A 81 12.28 -8.05 31.67
N ALA A 82 12.51 -9.33 31.35
CA ALA A 82 13.61 -10.10 31.92
C ALA A 82 14.99 -9.55 31.54
N VAL A 83 15.19 -9.13 30.29
CA VAL A 83 16.45 -8.52 29.82
C VAL A 83 16.72 -7.21 30.57
N MET A 84 15.74 -6.32 30.68
CA MET A 84 15.89 -5.06 31.41
C MET A 84 16.17 -5.30 32.89
N GLN A 85 15.50 -6.28 33.49
CA GLN A 85 15.77 -6.68 34.87
C GLN A 85 17.21 -7.17 35.05
N PHE A 86 17.74 -7.95 34.10
CA PHE A 86 19.11 -8.45 34.15
C PHE A 86 20.15 -7.33 34.06
N PHE A 87 19.97 -6.37 33.15
CA PHE A 87 20.96 -5.31 32.92
C PHE A 87 20.90 -4.15 33.91
N VAL A 88 19.70 -3.74 34.32
CA VAL A 88 19.51 -2.59 35.22
C VAL A 88 19.57 -3.02 36.69
N GLY A 89 19.37 -4.32 36.95
CA GLY A 89 19.17 -4.84 38.30
C GLY A 89 17.75 -4.57 38.80
N GLY A 90 17.26 -5.46 39.66
CA GLY A 90 15.92 -5.37 40.23
C GLY A 90 15.25 -6.72 40.40
N GLY A 91 14.22 -6.76 41.24
CA GLY A 91 13.34 -7.91 41.40
C GLY A 91 12.17 -7.90 40.39
N PRO A 92 11.37 -8.98 40.37
CA PRO A 92 10.06 -8.98 39.72
C PRO A 92 9.23 -7.79 40.22
N GLY A 93 8.64 -7.02 39.31
CA GLY A 93 7.86 -5.81 39.65
C GLY A 93 8.68 -4.53 39.82
N SER A 94 9.99 -4.56 39.55
CA SER A 94 10.80 -3.34 39.43
C SER A 94 10.33 -2.46 38.26
N ALA A 95 10.56 -1.15 38.36
CA ALA A 95 10.22 -0.21 37.30
C ALA A 95 10.89 -0.55 35.95
N SER A 96 12.13 -1.06 35.97
CA SER A 96 12.85 -1.54 34.79
C SER A 96 12.19 -2.77 34.17
N PHE A 97 11.74 -3.73 34.97
CA PHE A 97 10.97 -4.89 34.49
C PHE A 97 9.65 -4.47 33.85
N ILE A 98 8.89 -3.58 34.51
CA ILE A 98 7.59 -3.08 33.99
C ILE A 98 7.79 -2.29 32.70
N ALA A 99 8.83 -1.44 32.62
CA ALA A 99 9.15 -0.71 31.39
C ALA A 99 9.53 -1.66 30.24
N GLY A 100 10.32 -2.70 30.51
CA GLY A 100 10.63 -3.75 29.55
C GLY A 100 9.39 -4.53 29.11
N LEU A 101 8.49 -4.83 30.04
CA LEU A 101 7.25 -5.56 29.77
C LEU A 101 6.30 -4.75 28.88
N ASN A 102 6.13 -3.44 29.15
CA ASN A 102 5.32 -2.56 28.34
C ASN A 102 5.91 -2.35 26.93
N SER A 103 7.20 -2.04 26.84
CA SER A 103 7.86 -1.81 25.55
C SER A 103 7.93 -3.07 24.68
N GLY A 104 8.30 -4.22 25.28
CA GLY A 104 8.27 -5.51 24.61
C GLY A 104 6.85 -5.96 24.25
N GLY A 105 5.87 -5.67 25.11
CA GLY A 105 4.46 -5.94 24.87
C GLY A 105 3.94 -5.20 23.64
N MET A 106 4.16 -3.88 23.56
CA MET A 106 3.76 -3.08 22.39
C MET A 106 4.44 -3.58 21.10
N LEU A 107 5.76 -3.77 21.14
CA LEU A 107 6.50 -4.24 19.96
C LEU A 107 6.00 -5.62 19.51
N GLY A 108 5.76 -6.52 20.47
CA GLY A 108 5.21 -7.84 20.18
C GLY A 108 3.80 -7.78 19.62
N PHE A 109 2.94 -6.91 20.17
CA PHE A 109 1.59 -6.72 19.65
C PHE A 109 1.60 -6.24 18.20
N LEU A 110 2.43 -5.26 17.90
CA LEU A 110 2.60 -4.71 16.55
C LEU A 110 3.11 -5.79 15.57
N ILE A 111 4.20 -6.48 15.89
CA ILE A 111 4.77 -7.51 15.01
C ILE A 111 3.77 -8.65 14.80
N GLY A 112 3.17 -9.15 15.88
CA GLY A 112 2.21 -10.25 15.82
C GLY A 112 0.96 -9.90 15.02
N SER A 113 0.41 -8.70 15.23
CA SER A 113 -0.77 -8.23 14.50
C SER A 113 -0.52 -8.13 13.01
N VAL A 114 0.64 -7.61 12.62
CA VAL A 114 1.03 -7.50 11.21
C VAL A 114 1.25 -8.88 10.60
N TYR A 115 1.95 -9.78 11.30
CA TYR A 115 2.15 -11.15 10.83
C TYR A 115 0.81 -11.91 10.63
N GLY A 116 -0.10 -11.80 11.59
CA GLY A 116 -1.44 -12.39 11.51
C GLY A 116 -2.25 -11.85 10.33
N ALA A 117 -2.18 -10.54 10.05
CA ALA A 117 -2.86 -9.95 8.91
C ALA A 117 -2.25 -10.40 7.56
N VAL A 118 -0.93 -10.39 7.45
CA VAL A 118 -0.19 -10.76 6.22
C VAL A 118 -0.39 -12.23 5.84
N THR A 119 -0.46 -13.12 6.84
CA THR A 119 -0.67 -14.56 6.60
C THR A 119 -2.09 -14.87 6.10
N VAL A 120 -3.11 -14.22 6.64
CA VAL A 120 -4.51 -14.43 6.20
C VAL A 120 -4.79 -13.81 4.83
N LEU A 121 -4.24 -12.63 4.57
CA LEU A 121 -4.47 -11.90 3.33
C LEU A 121 -3.52 -12.32 2.19
N ASN A 122 -2.54 -13.17 2.48
CA ASN A 122 -1.50 -13.62 1.55
C ASN A 122 -0.88 -12.45 0.76
N LEU A 123 -0.50 -11.38 1.48
CA LEU A 123 -0.08 -10.12 0.87
C LEU A 123 1.30 -10.22 0.21
N GLU A 124 1.48 -9.45 -0.85
CA GLU A 124 2.79 -9.12 -1.42
C GLU A 124 3.53 -8.10 -0.54
N MET A 125 4.85 -8.04 -0.66
CA MET A 125 5.72 -7.22 0.21
C MET A 125 5.27 -5.74 0.32
N GLY A 126 4.93 -5.09 -0.80
CA GLY A 126 4.48 -3.70 -0.78
C GLY A 126 3.15 -3.49 -0.04
N LYS A 127 2.19 -4.41 -0.21
CA LYS A 127 0.90 -4.35 0.48
C LYS A 127 1.04 -4.68 1.97
N ALA A 128 1.92 -5.63 2.30
CA ALA A 128 2.24 -5.97 3.68
C ALA A 128 2.89 -4.81 4.43
N ALA A 129 3.80 -4.07 3.80
CA ALA A 129 4.39 -2.87 4.37
C ALA A 129 3.33 -1.79 4.65
N ILE A 130 2.37 -1.58 3.74
CA ILE A 130 1.28 -0.62 3.94
C ILE A 130 0.38 -1.04 5.11
N VAL A 131 -0.03 -2.32 5.17
CA VAL A 131 -0.83 -2.84 6.29
C VAL A 131 -0.07 -2.69 7.61
N GLY A 132 1.22 -2.99 7.60
CA GLY A 132 2.12 -2.76 8.72
C GLY A 132 2.12 -1.32 9.19
N LEU A 133 2.26 -0.37 8.26
CA LEU A 133 2.23 1.06 8.54
C LEU A 133 0.95 1.47 9.26
N PHE A 134 -0.22 1.04 8.77
CA PHE A 134 -1.49 1.37 9.39
C PHE A 134 -1.65 0.76 10.79
N ILE A 135 -1.24 -0.49 10.98
CA ILE A 135 -1.29 -1.14 12.29
C ILE A 135 -0.36 -0.42 13.28
N GLY A 136 0.85 -0.07 12.86
CA GLY A 136 1.80 0.64 13.70
C GLY A 136 1.36 2.06 14.05
N ALA A 137 0.75 2.77 13.09
CA ALA A 137 0.14 4.06 13.33
C ALA A 137 -0.99 3.96 14.36
N ALA A 138 -1.89 3.00 14.20
CA ALA A 138 -3.03 2.80 15.09
C ALA A 138 -2.57 2.43 16.51
N ASP A 139 -1.64 1.50 16.64
CA ASP A 139 -1.12 1.03 17.93
C ASP A 139 -0.45 2.16 18.72
N THR A 140 0.46 2.90 18.09
CA THR A 140 1.12 4.04 18.73
C THR A 140 0.16 5.19 19.02
N THR A 141 -0.83 5.43 18.15
CA THR A 141 -1.85 6.44 18.41
C THR A 141 -2.68 6.07 19.64
N ILE A 142 -3.12 4.82 19.77
CA ILE A 142 -3.89 4.36 20.94
C ILE A 142 -3.08 4.51 22.23
N HIS A 143 -1.80 4.15 22.22
CA HIS A 143 -0.97 4.23 23.43
C HIS A 143 -0.61 5.66 23.82
N TYR A 144 -0.22 6.51 22.87
CA TYR A 144 0.22 7.88 23.19
C TYR A 144 -0.93 8.88 23.28
N PHE A 145 -1.98 8.72 22.49
CA PHE A 145 -3.15 9.59 22.55
C PHE A 145 -4.24 9.04 23.45
N GLY A 146 -4.29 7.74 23.76
CA GLY A 146 -5.27 7.17 24.70
C GLY A 146 -5.24 7.80 26.10
N GLU A 147 -4.06 8.20 26.58
CA GLU A 147 -3.92 8.95 27.83
C GLU A 147 -4.08 10.47 27.66
N SER A 148 -4.00 10.98 26.41
CA SER A 148 -3.83 12.41 26.09
C SER A 148 -5.02 13.05 25.36
N ILE A 149 -6.01 12.26 24.89
CA ILE A 149 -7.13 12.70 24.03
C ILE A 149 -7.99 13.82 24.65
N LEU A 150 -7.94 14.00 25.96
CA LEU A 150 -8.73 15.03 26.65
C LEU A 150 -7.96 16.34 26.93
N LEU A 151 -6.63 16.39 26.83
CA LEU A 151 -5.85 17.50 27.38
C LEU A 151 -4.59 17.95 26.62
N ALA A 152 -4.08 17.21 25.62
CA ALA A 152 -2.78 17.55 25.02
C ALA A 152 -2.90 18.43 23.76
N GLU A 153 -2.26 19.60 23.79
CA GLU A 153 -1.85 20.33 22.59
C GLU A 153 -0.95 19.42 21.72
N PRO A 154 -0.93 19.60 20.38
CA PRO A 154 -0.13 18.79 19.48
C PRO A 154 1.37 19.00 19.73
N ASP A 155 1.93 18.25 20.69
CA ASP A 155 3.36 18.25 20.96
C ASP A 155 4.11 17.47 19.88
N PHE A 156 5.23 18.05 19.41
CA PHE A 156 6.10 17.48 18.36
C PHE A 156 6.53 16.03 18.66
N ALA A 157 6.65 15.67 19.94
CA ALA A 157 7.06 14.34 20.38
C ALA A 157 6.02 13.26 20.03
N ALA A 158 4.72 13.52 20.25
CA ALA A 158 3.67 12.53 19.96
C ALA A 158 3.62 12.20 18.46
N TYR A 159 3.77 13.22 17.61
CA TYR A 159 3.84 13.03 16.16
C TYR A 159 5.07 12.20 15.74
N LEU A 160 6.22 12.45 16.37
CA LEU A 160 7.44 11.67 16.13
C LEU A 160 7.23 10.18 16.51
N TYR A 161 6.59 9.90 17.64
CA TYR A 161 6.30 8.54 18.07
C TYR A 161 5.34 7.82 17.11
N THR A 162 4.32 8.51 16.60
CA THR A 162 3.44 7.93 15.58
C THR A 162 4.19 7.62 14.29
N LEU A 163 5.08 8.51 13.83
CA LEU A 163 5.93 8.25 12.66
C LEU A 163 6.88 7.06 12.88
N MET A 164 7.45 6.93 14.08
CA MET A 164 8.26 5.76 14.44
C MET A 164 7.41 4.49 14.44
N GLY A 165 6.18 4.54 14.96
CA GLY A 165 5.20 3.46 14.88
C GLY A 165 4.88 3.03 13.45
N CYS A 166 4.63 4.00 12.56
CA CYS A 166 4.45 3.77 11.12
C CYS A 166 5.65 3.04 10.52
N GLY A 167 6.86 3.51 10.79
CA GLY A 167 8.10 2.92 10.28
C GLY A 167 8.33 1.49 10.78
N ALA A 168 8.17 1.27 12.09
CA ALA A 168 8.29 -0.05 12.71
C ALA A 168 7.24 -1.03 12.16
N GLY A 169 6.00 -0.56 12.01
CA GLY A 169 4.91 -1.31 11.40
C GLY A 169 5.23 -1.73 9.96
N ALA A 170 5.69 -0.80 9.13
CA ALA A 170 6.05 -1.09 7.74
C ALA A 170 7.19 -2.12 7.63
N ALA A 171 8.22 -1.99 8.47
CA ALA A 171 9.33 -2.94 8.55
C ALA A 171 8.85 -4.34 8.99
N ALA A 172 7.98 -4.41 10.01
CA ALA A 172 7.37 -5.66 10.44
C ALA A 172 6.55 -6.32 9.32
N GLY A 173 5.85 -5.51 8.51
CA GLY A 173 5.10 -5.97 7.34
C GLY A 173 5.99 -6.60 6.28
N ALA A 174 7.07 -5.92 5.90
CA ALA A 174 8.02 -6.44 4.93
C ALA A 174 8.71 -7.72 5.44
N LEU A 175 9.15 -7.73 6.70
CA LEU A 175 9.80 -8.88 7.32
C LEU A 175 8.87 -10.10 7.41
N SER A 176 7.59 -9.89 7.71
CA SER A 176 6.59 -10.97 7.77
C SER A 176 6.44 -11.70 6.43
N VAL A 177 6.54 -10.98 5.30
CA VAL A 177 6.51 -11.59 3.96
C VAL A 177 7.79 -12.39 3.69
N VAL A 178 8.95 -11.86 4.08
CA VAL A 178 10.23 -12.59 3.96
C VAL A 178 10.19 -13.90 4.74
N LEU A 179 9.71 -13.86 5.99
CA LEU A 179 9.57 -15.04 6.85
C LEU A 179 8.58 -16.06 6.27
N ARG A 180 7.44 -15.59 5.73
CA ARG A 180 6.47 -16.48 5.06
C ARG A 180 7.11 -17.18 3.87
N ASN A 181 7.78 -16.43 2.99
CA ASN A 181 8.43 -16.99 1.80
C ASN A 181 9.54 -17.99 2.18
N TYR A 182 10.31 -17.72 3.23
CA TYR A 182 11.31 -18.67 3.74
C TYR A 182 10.67 -19.98 4.22
N ARG A 183 9.53 -19.90 4.91
CA ARG A 183 8.80 -21.08 5.40
C ARG A 183 8.17 -21.92 4.29
N GLU A 184 7.74 -21.28 3.20
CA GLU A 184 7.08 -21.94 2.08
C GLU A 184 8.07 -22.48 1.03
N GLY A 185 9.31 -21.97 1.01
CA GLY A 185 10.36 -22.34 0.05
C GLY A 185 11.42 -23.32 0.55
N GLY A 186 11.32 -23.80 1.79
CA GLY A 186 12.19 -24.83 2.39
C GLY A 186 11.45 -26.15 2.57
#